data_AF-A0A536S481-F1
#
_entry.id   AF-A0A536S481-F1
#
_cell.length_a   1.000
_cell.length_b   1.000
_cell.length_c   1.000
_cell.angle_alpha   90.00
_cell.angle_beta   90.00
_cell.angle_gamma   90.00
#
_symmetry.space_group_name_H-M   'P 1'
#
loop_
_entity.id
_entity.type
_entity.pdbx_description
1 polymer ?
#
loop_
_entity_poly.entity_id
_entity_poly.type
_entity_poly.pdbx_seq_one_letter_code
_entity_poly.pdbx_strand_id
1 'polypeptide(L)'
;MTVRKTDLQVRGVPVALRERLRRRAASKGVSMSQYVIEILKDDLARPTLAEWFAEVGKLPPVDFGGKTSAELVREARREMRLDD
;
A
#
# COMPACT_ATOMS: atom_id res chain seq x y z
N MET A 1 3.24 -7.19 21.23
CA MET A 1 2.33 -8.25 20.73
C MET A 1 3.06 -9.01 19.64
N THR A 2 3.24 -10.32 19.77
CA THR A 2 3.92 -11.13 18.75
C THR A 2 2.97 -11.35 17.57
N VAL A 3 3.33 -10.86 16.39
CA VAL A 3 2.55 -11.07 15.16
C VAL A 3 2.53 -12.56 14.82
N ARG A 4 1.35 -13.17 14.73
CA ARG A 4 1.20 -14.56 14.27
C ARG A 4 1.62 -14.65 12.80
N LYS A 5 2.50 -15.59 12.48
CA LYS A 5 2.94 -15.86 11.10
C LYS A 5 2.18 -17.06 10.53
N THR A 6 2.02 -17.08 9.22
CA THR A 6 1.45 -18.20 8.45
C THR A 6 2.22 -18.35 7.15
N ASP A 7 2.23 -19.58 6.60
CA ASP A 7 2.93 -19.89 5.36
C ASP A 7 2.00 -19.72 4.16
N LEU A 8 2.52 -19.08 3.11
CA LEU A 8 1.84 -18.92 1.82
C LEU A 8 2.55 -19.77 0.77
N GLN A 9 1.89 -20.82 0.28
CA GLN A 9 2.40 -21.63 -0.83
C GLN A 9 1.92 -21.07 -2.17
N VAL A 10 2.85 -20.58 -2.98
CA VAL A 10 2.58 -20.12 -4.36
C VAL A 10 2.93 -21.22 -5.36
N ARG A 11 1.95 -21.74 -6.08
CA ARG A 11 2.12 -22.81 -7.09
C ARG A 11 2.27 -22.24 -8.50
N GLY A 12 2.91 -22.99 -9.40
CA GLY A 12 3.03 -22.61 -10.81
C GLY A 12 4.02 -21.47 -11.10
N VAL A 13 4.90 -21.13 -10.15
CA VAL A 13 5.91 -20.08 -10.36
C VAL A 13 6.89 -20.52 -11.46
N PRO A 14 7.06 -19.74 -12.54
CA PRO A 14 8.04 -20.05 -13.58
C PRO A 14 9.45 -20.17 -12.99
N VAL A 15 10.20 -21.21 -13.40
CA VAL A 15 11.56 -21.46 -12.87
C VAL A 15 12.46 -20.24 -13.03
N ALA A 16 12.39 -19.57 -14.18
CA ALA A 16 13.16 -18.36 -14.45
C ALA A 16 12.84 -17.22 -13.46
N LEU A 17 11.57 -17.08 -13.05
CA LEU A 17 11.16 -16.07 -12.07
C LEU A 17 11.73 -16.42 -10.68
N ARG A 18 11.59 -17.68 -10.25
CA ARG A 18 12.16 -18.16 -8.98
C ARG A 18 13.67 -17.92 -8.91
N GLU A 19 14.41 -18.23 -9.98
CA GLU A 19 15.85 -18.01 -10.01
C GLU A 19 16.23 -16.52 -9.96
N ARG A 20 15.46 -15.65 -10.60
CA ARG A 20 15.66 -14.19 -10.48
C ARG A 20 15.42 -13.70 -9.04
N LEU A 21 14.35 -14.17 -8.39
CA LEU A 21 14.07 -13.86 -6.98
C LEU A 21 15.21 -14.34 -6.07
N ARG A 22 15.66 -15.58 -6.25
CA ARG A 22 16.78 -16.15 -5.48
C ARG A 22 18.06 -15.32 -5.60
N ARG A 23 18.45 -14.97 -6.83
CA ARG A 23 19.66 -14.16 -7.07
C ARG A 23 19.57 -12.78 -6.42
N ARG A 24 18.41 -12.12 -6.51
CA ARG A 24 18.21 -10.79 -5.92
C ARG A 24 18.13 -10.83 -4.39
N ALA A 25 17.58 -11.88 -3.80
CA ALA A 25 17.61 -12.10 -2.36
C ALA A 25 19.06 -12.28 -1.87
N ALA A 26 19.83 -13.12 -2.56
CA ALA A 26 21.24 -13.34 -2.26
C ALA A 26 22.09 -12.05 -2.36
N SER A 27 21.89 -11.23 -3.39
CA SER A 27 22.59 -9.94 -3.52
C SER A 27 22.26 -8.95 -2.41
N LYS A 28 21.10 -9.12 -1.75
CA LYS A 28 20.66 -8.31 -0.60
C LYS A 28 21.03 -8.94 0.76
N GLY A 29 21.69 -10.09 0.78
CA GLY A 29 22.05 -10.79 2.02
C GLY A 29 20.86 -11.34 2.82
N VAL A 30 19.70 -11.55 2.17
CA VAL A 30 18.47 -12.03 2.82
C VAL A 30 18.02 -13.36 2.21
N SER A 31 17.21 -14.12 2.97
CA SER A 31 16.56 -15.31 2.42
C SER A 31 15.56 -14.93 1.31
N MET A 32 15.29 -15.86 0.39
CA MET A 32 14.31 -15.63 -0.68
C MET A 32 12.91 -15.37 -0.10
N SER A 33 12.51 -16.09 0.95
CA SER A 33 11.22 -15.88 1.62
C SER A 33 11.13 -14.48 2.22
N GLN A 34 12.19 -14.02 2.91
CA GLN A 34 12.24 -12.67 3.45
C GLN A 34 12.13 -11.63 2.33
N TYR A 35 12.87 -11.81 1.23
CA TYR A 35 12.80 -10.89 0.09
C TYR A 35 11.40 -10.80 -0.52
N VAL A 36 10.71 -11.93 -0.69
CA VAL A 36 9.34 -11.98 -1.23
C VAL A 36 8.35 -11.33 -0.27
N ILE A 37 8.47 -11.57 1.04
CA ILE A 37 7.62 -10.94 2.04
C ILE A 37 7.76 -9.42 2.01
N GLU A 38 8.97 -8.88 1.89
CA GLU A 38 9.17 -7.43 1.79
C GLU A 38 8.58 -6.85 0.50
N ILE A 39 8.71 -7.53 -0.65
CA ILE A 39 8.02 -7.09 -1.89
C ILE A 39 6.50 -7.01 -1.67
N LEU A 40 5.92 -8.03 -1.04
CA LEU A 40 4.47 -8.06 -0.78
C LEU A 40 4.05 -6.95 0.20
N LYS A 41 4.87 -6.65 1.22
CA LYS A 41 4.62 -5.53 2.12
C LYS A 41 4.70 -4.19 1.40
N ASP A 42 5.69 -4.01 0.54
CA ASP A 42 5.87 -2.78 -0.22
C ASP A 42 4.69 -2.54 -1.18
N ASP A 43 4.25 -3.60 -1.86
CA ASP A 43 3.09 -3.58 -2.77
C ASP A 43 1.79 -3.24 -2.02
N LEU A 44 1.61 -3.82 -0.82
CA LEU A 44 0.42 -3.62 0.02
C LEU A 44 0.54 -2.46 1.00
N ALA A 45 1.63 -1.67 0.95
CA ALA A 45 1.85 -0.57 1.89
C ALA A 45 0.80 0.54 1.77
N ARG A 46 0.10 0.61 0.63
CA ARG A 46 -1.02 1.52 0.39
C ARG A 46 -2.17 0.76 -0.27
N PRO A 47 -3.42 1.05 0.08
CA PRO A 47 -4.56 0.48 -0.63
C PRO A 47 -4.54 0.94 -2.09
N THR A 48 -5.04 0.10 -2.97
CA THR A 48 -5.41 0.53 -4.32
C THR A 48 -6.51 1.59 -4.24
N LEU A 49 -6.68 2.39 -5.31
CA LEU A 49 -7.80 3.35 -5.38
C LEU A 49 -9.16 2.66 -5.19
N ALA A 50 -9.33 1.46 -5.76
CA ALA A 50 -10.58 0.72 -5.64
C ALA A 50 -10.86 0.29 -4.20
N GLU A 51 -9.86 -0.26 -3.50
CA GLU A 51 -9.98 -0.59 -2.07
C GLU A 51 -10.23 0.66 -1.24
N TRP A 52 -9.50 1.74 -1.52
CA TRP A 52 -9.67 3.00 -0.82
C TRP A 52 -11.09 3.58 -1.01
N PHE A 53 -11.62 3.60 -2.23
CA PHE A 53 -13.01 4.02 -2.47
C PHE A 53 -14.02 3.12 -1.76
N ALA A 54 -13.79 1.81 -1.74
CA ALA A 54 -14.65 0.87 -1.03
C ALA A 54 -14.63 1.13 0.49
N GLU A 55 -13.47 1.48 1.07
CA GLU A 55 -13.38 1.86 2.48
C GLU A 55 -14.01 3.22 2.77
N VAL A 56 -13.74 4.24 1.95
CA VAL A 56 -14.34 5.59 2.11
C VAL A 56 -15.86 5.52 1.96
N GLY A 57 -16.38 4.70 1.05
CA GLY A 57 -17.82 4.52 0.85
C GLY A 57 -18.56 3.90 2.04
N LYS A 58 -17.86 3.27 2.99
CA LYS A 58 -18.45 2.74 4.24
C LYS A 58 -18.58 3.81 5.32
N LEU A 59 -17.92 4.95 5.18
CA LEU A 59 -17.95 6.02 6.17
C LEU A 59 -19.26 6.82 6.07
N PRO A 60 -19.78 7.36 7.18
CA PRO A 60 -20.91 8.27 7.15
C PRO A 60 -20.64 9.44 6.19
N PRO A 61 -21.63 9.85 5.37
CA PRO A 61 -21.50 11.03 4.54
C PRO A 61 -21.17 12.26 5.40
N VAL A 62 -20.21 13.06 4.93
CA VAL A 62 -19.86 14.33 5.55
C VAL A 62 -20.61 15.44 4.84
N ASP A 63 -21.33 16.27 5.60
CA ASP A 63 -21.91 17.49 5.07
C ASP A 63 -20.82 18.55 4.90
N PHE A 64 -20.61 18.99 3.66
CA PHE A 64 -19.65 20.03 3.31
C PHE A 64 -20.26 21.44 3.28
N GLY A 65 -21.50 21.62 3.73
CA GLY A 65 -22.15 22.93 3.80
C GLY A 65 -22.28 23.60 2.42
N GLY A 66 -22.49 22.79 1.38
CA GLY A 66 -22.59 23.25 -0.02
C GLY A 66 -21.26 23.50 -0.73
N LYS A 67 -20.11 23.39 -0.05
CA LYS A 67 -18.79 23.45 -0.68
C LYS A 67 -18.38 22.09 -1.25
N THR A 68 -17.57 22.08 -2.30
CA THR A 68 -16.91 20.88 -2.80
C THR A 68 -15.70 20.52 -1.95
N SER A 69 -15.30 19.25 -1.94
CA SER A 69 -14.08 18.81 -1.24
C SER A 69 -12.83 19.55 -1.73
N ALA A 70 -12.77 19.92 -3.01
CA ALA A 70 -11.66 20.68 -3.58
C ALA A 70 -11.59 22.13 -3.04
N GLU A 71 -12.73 22.77 -2.78
CA GLU A 71 -12.76 24.12 -2.19
C GLU A 71 -12.25 24.11 -0.75
N LEU A 72 -12.68 23.13 0.05
CA LEU A 72 -12.24 22.97 1.44
C LEU A 72 -10.73 22.71 1.53
N VAL A 73 -10.16 21.87 0.65
CA VAL A 73 -8.70 21.63 0.62
C VAL A 73 -7.93 22.90 0.26
N ARG A 74 -8.41 23.68 -0.73
CA ARG A 74 -7.78 24.94 -1.11
C ARG A 74 -7.87 25.98 0.01
N GLU A 75 -8.98 26.03 0.74
CA GLU A 75 -9.15 26.89 1.92
C GLU A 75 -8.15 26.53 3.02
N ALA A 76 -8.06 25.24 3.37
CA ALA A 76 -7.12 24.77 4.38
C ALA A 76 -5.64 25.05 4.02
N ARG A 77 -5.25 24.91 2.74
CA ARG A 77 -3.88 25.22 2.30
C ARG A 77 -3.54 26.72 2.44
N ARG A 78 -4.48 27.60 2.11
CA ARG A 78 -4.33 29.05 2.32
C ARG A 78 -4.16 29.39 3.81
N GLU A 79 -4.98 28.78 4.66
CA GLU A 79 -4.90 28.98 6.12
C GLU A 79 -3.58 28.49 6.70
N MET A 80 -3.05 27.37 6.19
CA MET A 80 -1.77 26.81 6.61
C MET A 80 -0.55 27.49 5.98
N ARG A 81 -0.74 28.52 5.13
CA ARG A 81 0.33 29.16 4.33
C ARG A 81 1.18 28.15 3.54
N LEU A 82 0.53 27.12 2.98
CA LEU A 82 1.19 26.12 2.14
C LEU A 82 1.12 26.48 0.64
N ASP A 83 0.58 27.65 0.31
CA ASP A 83 0.36 28.16 -1.04
C ASP A 83 1.38 29.25 -1.46
N ASP A 84 2.48 29.43 -0.72
CA ASP A 84 3.65 30.27 -1.10
C ASP A 84 4.66 29.46 -1.94
#